data_AF-A0A2H6NEL0-F1
#
_entry.id   AF-A0A2H6NEL0-F1
#
_cell.length_a   1.000
_cell.length_b   1.000
_cell.length_c   1.000
_cell.angle_alpha   90.00
_cell.angle_beta   90.00
_cell.angle_gamma   90.00
#
_symmetry.space_group_name_H-M   'P 1'
#
loop_
_entity.id
_entity.type
_entity.pdbx_description
1 polymer ?
#
loop_
_entity_poly.entity_id
_entity_poly.type
_entity_poly.pdbx_seq_one_letter_code
_entity_poly.pdbx_strand_id
1 'polypeptide(L)'
;ELPAAALKFMPKPVFVPDVALIMNRFNPDNLMHIFHDDLLPIFYTMQQFPDLDLETRLFFMEGWGEGLHFELYKLLSSKQPLLRNQLKTLGRLLCFTKSYVGLSKITTWYQYGFVQPQGPKANILVSGNEIRQFKAFMMKKLNVSLEGIPGEEYIIVFSRTINRLILNEAEVILALAQEFQMKTITISIEDHTFSEIIRLISNASMLVSMHGAQLVMSLFLPRGATVVELFPFAINPEHYTPYKTLSTLPGMDLQYISWQNTEKENTVTYPDRPWDQGGIAHLNKAEQDRIIKSNEVSRHLCCRNPEWLFRIYQDTKINIASLIQMIRQTVKTKPGPKKQKWTNGLYPGKVRDAKCQASIQGTSEAKLSVSWHIPWNLKYLKVREVKYEVWIQEQGENTYMPYILSHQNHTFSDNIKPFTNYLVWIRCIFNKNLLGPFADMLVCST
;
A
#
# COMPACT_ATOMS: atom_id res chain seq x y z
N GLU A 1 -18.92 27.21 -33.91
CA GLU A 1 -17.86 26.49 -34.65
C GLU A 1 -16.70 27.44 -34.91
N LEU A 2 -15.45 27.00 -34.71
CA LEU A 2 -14.29 27.81 -35.07
C LEU A 2 -14.13 27.81 -36.60
N PRO A 3 -14.00 28.97 -37.28
CA PRO A 3 -13.82 29.02 -38.72
C PRO A 3 -12.57 28.24 -39.14
N ALA A 4 -12.63 27.47 -40.24
CA ALA A 4 -11.47 26.73 -40.77
C ALA A 4 -10.24 27.64 -41.01
N ALA A 5 -10.46 28.94 -41.27
CA ALA A 5 -9.39 29.94 -41.38
C ALA A 5 -8.59 30.13 -40.08
N ALA A 6 -9.20 29.93 -38.90
CA ALA A 6 -8.53 30.00 -37.61
C ALA A 6 -7.52 28.84 -37.41
N LEU A 7 -7.70 27.71 -38.11
CA LEU A 7 -6.76 26.59 -38.08
C LEU A 7 -5.41 26.92 -38.74
N LYS A 8 -5.34 27.95 -39.62
CA LYS A 8 -4.07 28.41 -40.23
C LYS A 8 -3.09 28.95 -39.19
N PHE A 9 -3.58 29.41 -38.03
CA PHE A 9 -2.75 29.91 -36.93
C PHE A 9 -2.41 28.84 -35.89
N MET A 10 -2.98 27.63 -36.00
CA MET A 10 -2.60 26.54 -35.11
C MET A 10 -1.19 26.05 -35.45
N PRO A 11 -0.32 25.85 -34.44
CA PRO A 11 0.96 25.19 -34.66
C PRO A 11 0.76 23.82 -35.28
N LYS A 12 1.67 23.41 -36.17
CA LYS A 12 1.63 22.05 -36.73
C LYS A 12 1.66 21.03 -35.58
N PRO A 13 0.69 20.12 -35.49
CA PRO A 13 0.68 19.11 -34.43
C PRO A 13 1.84 18.15 -34.64
N VAL A 14 2.52 17.81 -33.55
CA VAL A 14 3.51 16.74 -33.49
C VAL A 14 2.85 15.55 -32.82
N PHE A 15 2.75 14.45 -33.57
CA PHE A 15 2.13 13.23 -33.07
C PHE A 15 3.13 12.44 -32.23
N VAL A 16 2.72 12.06 -31.02
CA VAL A 16 3.46 11.14 -30.16
C VAL A 16 2.94 9.74 -30.45
N PRO A 17 3.75 8.86 -31.07
CA PRO A 17 3.29 7.55 -31.52
C PRO A 17 3.20 6.53 -30.37
N ASP A 18 3.98 6.73 -29.30
CA ASP A 18 4.02 5.87 -28.12
C ASP A 18 2.67 5.90 -27.37
N VAL A 19 2.25 4.77 -26.79
CA VAL A 19 1.17 4.78 -25.79
C VAL A 19 1.67 5.55 -24.56
N ALA A 20 0.93 6.60 -24.19
CA ALA A 20 1.35 7.51 -23.12
C ALA A 20 0.61 7.24 -21.81
N LEU A 21 1.34 7.16 -20.70
CA LEU A 21 0.77 7.27 -19.36
C LEU A 21 1.13 8.64 -18.77
N ILE A 22 0.14 9.51 -18.66
CA ILE A 22 0.27 10.91 -18.25
C ILE A 22 -0.19 11.06 -16.81
N MET A 23 0.67 11.61 -15.96
CA MET A 23 0.43 11.70 -14.52
C MET A 23 1.21 12.83 -13.87
N ASN A 24 0.94 13.05 -12.58
CA ASN A 24 1.78 13.89 -11.72
C ASN A 24 2.42 12.99 -10.67
N ARG A 25 3.73 13.16 -10.48
CA ARG A 25 4.41 12.62 -9.28
C ARG A 25 3.91 13.34 -8.04
N PHE A 26 3.89 12.67 -6.88
CA PHE A 26 3.32 13.22 -5.65
C PHE A 26 4.30 13.99 -4.76
N ASN A 27 5.54 13.52 -4.60
CA ASN A 27 6.64 14.23 -3.96
C ASN A 27 7.95 13.47 -4.27
N PRO A 28 8.75 13.90 -5.25
CA PRO A 28 9.78 13.07 -5.89
C PRO A 28 11.08 13.04 -5.08
N ASP A 29 11.15 13.81 -3.98
CA ASP A 29 12.30 13.91 -3.09
C ASP A 29 12.10 13.07 -1.81
N ASN A 30 10.96 12.39 -1.69
CA ASN A 30 10.62 11.60 -0.52
C ASN A 30 10.32 10.14 -0.92
N LEU A 31 11.16 9.22 -0.47
CA LEU A 31 11.06 7.81 -0.83
C LEU A 31 9.73 7.16 -0.50
N MET A 32 9.08 7.52 0.61
CA MET A 32 7.76 6.98 0.93
C MET A 32 6.77 7.35 -0.16
N HIS A 33 6.71 8.63 -0.55
CA HIS A 33 5.82 9.10 -1.61
C HIS A 33 6.16 8.48 -2.97
N ILE A 34 7.44 8.38 -3.31
CA ILE A 34 7.88 7.73 -4.55
C ILE A 34 7.34 6.30 -4.64
N PHE A 35 7.47 5.51 -3.59
CA PHE A 35 7.01 4.12 -3.60
C PHE A 35 5.48 4.00 -3.48
N HIS A 36 4.88 4.70 -2.52
CA HIS A 36 3.46 4.60 -2.18
C HIS A 36 2.55 5.31 -3.17
N ASP A 37 2.88 6.53 -3.57
CA ASP A 37 2.00 7.41 -4.32
C ASP A 37 2.25 7.39 -5.82
N ASP A 38 3.47 6.98 -6.23
CA ASP A 38 3.90 6.95 -7.63
C ASP A 38 4.19 5.54 -8.16
N LEU A 39 5.33 4.91 -7.82
CA LEU A 39 5.84 3.69 -8.47
C LEU A 39 4.86 2.51 -8.37
N LEU A 40 4.32 2.24 -7.18
CA LEU A 40 3.37 1.14 -6.99
C LEU A 40 2.03 1.41 -7.71
N PRO A 41 1.41 2.61 -7.62
CA PRO A 41 0.30 3.00 -8.46
C PRO A 41 0.56 2.93 -9.98
N ILE A 42 1.75 3.33 -10.46
CA ILE A 42 2.11 3.20 -11.89
C ILE A 42 2.12 1.74 -12.29
N PHE A 43 2.90 0.92 -11.57
CA PHE A 43 3.04 -0.50 -11.84
C PHE A 43 1.67 -1.19 -11.93
N TYR A 44 0.80 -0.91 -10.96
CA TYR A 44 -0.53 -1.51 -10.93
C TYR A 44 -1.45 -0.97 -12.04
N THR A 45 -1.41 0.33 -12.32
CA THR A 45 -2.18 0.92 -13.42
C THR A 45 -1.79 0.30 -14.75
N MET A 46 -0.49 0.10 -15.00
CA MET A 46 0.00 -0.56 -16.21
C MET A 46 -0.52 -2.00 -16.34
N GLN A 47 -0.65 -2.74 -15.24
CA GLN A 47 -1.21 -4.09 -15.26
C GLN A 47 -2.71 -4.15 -15.57
N GLN A 48 -3.46 -3.05 -15.36
CA GLN A 48 -4.90 -3.01 -15.63
C GLN A 48 -5.25 -2.86 -17.11
N PHE A 49 -4.32 -2.33 -17.92
CA PHE A 49 -4.55 -2.03 -19.32
C PHE A 49 -3.57 -2.83 -20.19
N PRO A 50 -4.03 -3.75 -21.06
CA PRO A 50 -3.16 -4.65 -21.81
C PRO A 50 -2.11 -3.97 -22.71
N ASP A 51 -2.37 -2.73 -23.12
CA ASP A 51 -1.49 -1.95 -23.98
C ASP A 51 -0.59 -0.96 -23.22
N LEU A 52 -0.67 -0.93 -21.88
CA LEU A 52 0.31 -0.27 -21.02
C LEU A 52 1.41 -1.26 -20.62
N ASP A 53 2.39 -1.44 -21.50
CA ASP A 53 3.51 -2.36 -21.30
C ASP A 53 4.86 -1.62 -21.12
N LEU A 54 5.98 -2.35 -21.23
CA LEU A 54 7.32 -1.79 -21.11
C LEU A 54 7.69 -0.77 -22.20
N GLU A 55 6.94 -0.68 -23.29
CA GLU A 55 7.15 0.33 -24.34
C GLU A 55 6.28 1.59 -24.13
N THR A 56 5.46 1.62 -23.07
CA THR A 56 4.70 2.80 -22.64
C THR A 56 5.63 3.95 -22.30
N ARG A 57 5.38 5.15 -22.80
CA ARG A 57 6.11 6.34 -22.36
C ARG A 57 5.42 7.02 -21.18
N LEU A 58 6.17 7.23 -20.09
CA LEU A 58 5.70 7.98 -18.92
C LEU A 58 5.84 9.49 -19.16
N PHE A 59 4.80 10.26 -18.81
CA PHE A 59 4.79 11.72 -18.89
C PHE A 59 4.45 12.32 -17.53
N PHE A 60 5.33 13.18 -17.02
CA PHE A 60 5.20 13.85 -15.73
C PHE A 60 4.86 15.33 -15.92
N MET A 61 3.65 15.71 -15.50
CA MET A 61 3.05 17.02 -15.82
C MET A 61 3.09 18.03 -14.66
N GLU A 62 3.62 17.66 -13.50
CA GLU A 62 3.67 18.51 -12.31
C GLU A 62 4.68 19.66 -12.42
N GLY A 63 5.69 19.52 -13.28
CA GLY A 63 6.71 20.56 -13.53
C GLY A 63 7.95 20.47 -12.66
N TRP A 64 8.13 19.39 -11.91
CA TRP A 64 9.38 19.10 -11.19
C TRP A 64 10.48 18.65 -12.13
N GLY A 65 11.73 18.83 -11.68
CA GLY A 65 12.91 18.23 -12.32
C GLY A 65 12.96 16.72 -12.11
N GLU A 66 14.04 16.08 -12.57
CA GLU A 66 14.21 14.63 -12.41
C GLU A 66 14.17 14.21 -10.93
N GLY A 67 14.88 14.93 -10.07
CA GLY A 67 14.99 14.59 -8.64
C GLY A 67 15.97 13.44 -8.39
N LEU A 68 16.27 13.17 -7.11
CA LEU A 68 17.34 12.23 -6.73
C LEU A 68 17.05 10.77 -7.15
N HIS A 69 15.79 10.39 -7.22
CA HIS A 69 15.36 9.00 -7.42
C HIS A 69 14.72 8.76 -8.78
N PHE A 70 15.00 9.62 -9.77
CA PHE A 70 14.38 9.53 -11.09
C PHE A 70 14.63 8.19 -11.80
N GLU A 71 15.79 7.58 -11.56
CA GLU A 71 16.15 6.27 -12.12
C GLU A 71 15.15 5.17 -11.75
N LEU A 72 14.46 5.26 -10.60
CA LEU A 72 13.46 4.26 -10.23
C LEU A 72 12.26 4.27 -11.19
N TYR A 73 11.88 5.42 -11.73
CA TYR A 73 10.79 5.52 -12.70
C TYR A 73 11.17 4.91 -14.05
N LYS A 74 12.47 4.94 -14.42
CA LYS A 74 12.99 4.32 -15.64
C LYS A 74 12.94 2.79 -15.59
N LEU A 75 12.75 2.18 -14.42
CA LEU A 75 12.58 0.72 -14.31
C LEU A 75 11.23 0.23 -14.86
N LEU A 76 10.23 1.12 -14.88
CA LEU A 76 8.85 0.81 -15.29
C LEU A 76 8.68 0.72 -16.80
N SER A 77 9.59 1.32 -17.59
CA SER A 77 9.50 1.38 -19.04
C SER A 77 10.89 1.41 -19.69
N SER A 78 11.01 0.79 -20.87
CA SER A 78 12.15 0.90 -21.78
C SER A 78 12.26 2.28 -22.43
N LYS A 79 11.18 3.09 -22.42
CA LYS A 79 11.17 4.47 -22.92
C LYS A 79 11.60 5.44 -21.82
N GLN A 80 12.38 6.46 -22.20
CA GLN A 80 12.71 7.56 -21.29
C GLN A 80 11.44 8.33 -20.88
N PRO A 81 11.16 8.44 -19.57
CA PRO A 81 10.12 9.31 -19.06
C PRO A 81 10.37 10.77 -19.48
N LEU A 82 9.30 11.51 -19.77
CA LEU A 82 9.40 12.91 -20.18
C LEU A 82 8.78 13.85 -19.13
N LEU A 83 9.51 14.90 -18.83
CA LEU A 83 9.09 15.98 -17.95
C LEU A 83 8.36 17.08 -18.73
N ARG A 84 7.43 17.77 -18.09
CA ARG A 84 6.66 18.88 -18.68
C ARG A 84 7.52 19.94 -19.38
N ASN A 85 8.68 20.29 -18.82
CA ASN A 85 9.58 21.30 -19.40
C ASN A 85 10.22 20.82 -20.72
N GLN A 86 10.46 19.51 -20.87
CA GLN A 86 10.99 18.88 -22.07
C GLN A 86 9.94 18.79 -23.19
N LEU A 87 8.64 18.81 -22.89
CA LEU A 87 7.61 18.75 -23.93
C LEU A 87 7.64 19.95 -24.89
N LYS A 88 8.11 21.11 -24.42
CA LYS A 88 8.26 22.31 -25.25
C LYS A 88 9.26 22.11 -26.39
N THR A 89 10.22 21.19 -26.25
CA THR A 89 11.21 20.91 -27.30
C THR A 89 10.67 19.96 -28.37
N LEU A 90 9.60 19.21 -28.07
CA LEU A 90 8.96 18.31 -29.02
C LEU A 90 8.04 19.05 -29.98
N GLY A 91 7.33 20.08 -29.51
CA GLY A 91 6.43 20.87 -30.33
C GLY A 91 5.54 21.79 -29.50
N ARG A 92 4.93 22.79 -30.15
CA ARG A 92 3.97 23.70 -29.51
C ARG A 92 2.58 23.08 -29.35
N LEU A 93 2.25 22.08 -30.17
CA LEU A 93 1.02 21.31 -30.12
C LEU A 93 1.38 19.82 -30.23
N LEU A 94 1.11 19.05 -29.18
CA LEU A 94 1.37 17.61 -29.13
C LEU A 94 0.05 16.84 -29.23
N CYS A 95 0.01 15.82 -30.08
CA CYS A 95 -1.15 14.95 -30.26
C CYS A 95 -0.76 13.51 -29.91
N PHE A 96 -1.31 12.97 -28.83
CA PHE A 96 -1.08 11.58 -28.43
C PHE A 96 -2.01 10.66 -29.21
N THR A 97 -1.45 9.64 -29.87
CA THR A 97 -2.25 8.62 -30.57
C THR A 97 -3.12 7.83 -29.60
N LYS A 98 -2.59 7.53 -28.42
CA LYS A 98 -3.31 6.94 -27.29
C LYS A 98 -2.69 7.39 -25.97
N SER A 99 -3.54 7.77 -25.02
CA SER A 99 -3.09 8.21 -23.70
C SER A 99 -4.01 7.75 -22.58
N TYR A 100 -3.41 7.36 -21.46
CA TYR A 100 -4.06 7.16 -20.18
C TYR A 100 -3.68 8.30 -19.25
N VAL A 101 -4.64 8.88 -18.54
CA VAL A 101 -4.42 10.03 -17.67
C VAL A 101 -4.80 9.68 -16.24
N GLY A 102 -3.85 9.89 -15.33
CA GLY A 102 -4.00 9.59 -13.91
C GLY A 102 -3.59 8.15 -13.55
N LEU A 103 -3.65 7.87 -12.26
CA LEU A 103 -3.25 6.58 -11.69
C LEU A 103 -4.40 5.96 -10.90
N SER A 104 -4.45 4.63 -10.93
CA SER A 104 -5.21 3.86 -9.95
C SER A 104 -4.61 4.07 -8.56
N LYS A 105 -5.41 4.55 -7.61
CA LYS A 105 -5.01 4.72 -6.20
C LYS A 105 -5.36 3.51 -5.33
N ILE A 106 -5.76 2.39 -5.92
CA ILE A 106 -6.13 1.16 -5.19
C ILE A 106 -4.98 0.60 -4.34
N THR A 107 -3.74 0.85 -4.76
CA THR A 107 -2.52 0.37 -4.09
C THR A 107 -2.07 1.26 -2.93
N THR A 108 -2.75 2.38 -2.67
CA THR A 108 -2.41 3.30 -1.57
C THR A 108 -3.13 2.91 -0.27
N TRP A 109 -2.41 2.96 0.85
CA TRP A 109 -2.92 2.54 2.17
C TRP A 109 -2.92 3.67 3.22
N TYR A 110 -2.21 4.77 2.98
CA TYR A 110 -2.04 5.86 3.94
C TYR A 110 -2.42 7.22 3.34
N GLN A 111 -2.88 8.13 4.19
CA GLN A 111 -3.12 9.54 3.82
C GLN A 111 -2.37 10.48 4.78
N TYR A 112 -1.81 11.55 4.23
CA TYR A 112 -0.83 12.39 4.92
C TYR A 112 -1.41 13.61 5.61
N GLY A 113 -2.73 13.73 5.63
CA GLY A 113 -3.43 14.68 6.47
C GLY A 113 -3.64 16.08 5.89
N PHE A 114 -3.93 16.19 4.59
CA PHE A 114 -4.22 17.46 3.93
C PHE A 114 -5.59 18.05 4.28
N VAL A 115 -6.56 17.20 4.62
CA VAL A 115 -7.96 17.59 4.92
C VAL A 115 -8.36 17.22 6.34
N GLN A 116 -7.81 16.11 6.85
CA GLN A 116 -8.02 15.58 8.21
C GLN A 116 -6.65 15.20 8.78
N PRO A 117 -6.47 14.90 10.08
CA PRO A 117 -5.20 14.40 10.56
C PRO A 117 -4.75 13.13 9.81
N GLN A 118 -3.44 12.98 9.62
CA GLN A 118 -2.87 11.84 8.89
C GLN A 118 -3.20 10.48 9.54
N GLY A 119 -3.18 9.42 8.74
CA GLY A 119 -3.52 8.08 9.20
C GLY A 119 -3.84 7.11 8.05
N PRO A 120 -4.26 5.87 8.38
CA PRO A 120 -4.69 4.89 7.39
C PRO A 120 -5.87 5.41 6.55
N LYS A 121 -5.96 5.00 5.29
CA LYS A 121 -7.12 5.33 4.45
C LYS A 121 -8.35 4.56 4.90
N ALA A 122 -9.53 5.19 4.82
CA ALA A 122 -10.79 4.46 4.87
C ALA A 122 -10.93 3.67 3.56
N ASN A 123 -11.12 2.35 3.64
CA ASN A 123 -11.20 1.41 2.51
C ASN A 123 -9.86 1.12 1.81
N ILE A 124 -8.92 0.53 2.55
CA ILE A 124 -7.69 -0.02 1.98
C ILE A 124 -8.02 -1.27 1.16
N LEU A 125 -7.72 -1.23 -0.14
CA LEU A 125 -8.00 -2.33 -1.08
C LEU A 125 -6.75 -3.16 -1.40
N VAL A 126 -5.56 -2.60 -1.14
CA VAL A 126 -4.28 -3.26 -1.35
C VAL A 126 -4.03 -4.35 -0.32
N SER A 127 -3.44 -5.45 -0.76
CA SER A 127 -2.98 -6.54 0.09
C SER A 127 -1.48 -6.77 -0.10
N GLY A 128 -0.91 -7.64 0.73
CA GLY A 128 0.46 -8.09 0.55
C GLY A 128 0.70 -8.76 -0.79
N ASN A 129 -0.32 -9.29 -1.47
CA ASN A 129 -0.14 -9.87 -2.81
C ASN A 129 0.37 -8.83 -3.82
N GLU A 130 -0.28 -7.66 -3.91
CA GLU A 130 0.10 -6.59 -4.85
C GLU A 130 1.50 -6.06 -4.51
N ILE A 131 1.80 -5.89 -3.22
CA ILE A 131 3.13 -5.48 -2.75
C ILE A 131 4.21 -6.48 -3.17
N ARG A 132 3.94 -7.78 -3.07
CA ARG A 132 4.91 -8.83 -3.41
C ARG A 132 5.10 -8.96 -4.93
N GLN A 133 4.05 -8.73 -5.73
CA GLN A 133 4.18 -8.65 -7.19
C GLN A 133 5.07 -7.47 -7.59
N PHE A 134 4.85 -6.30 -7.00
CA PHE A 134 5.69 -5.12 -7.21
C PHE A 134 7.14 -5.36 -6.76
N LYS A 135 7.35 -5.97 -5.58
CA LYS A 135 8.68 -6.41 -5.11
C LYS A 135 9.38 -7.27 -6.17
N ALA A 136 8.71 -8.31 -6.66
CA ALA A 136 9.28 -9.23 -7.65
C ALA A 136 9.65 -8.52 -8.95
N PHE A 137 8.80 -7.61 -9.42
CA PHE A 137 9.08 -6.76 -10.57
C PHE A 137 10.33 -5.90 -10.37
N MET A 138 10.42 -5.16 -9.26
CA MET A 138 11.53 -4.28 -8.96
C MET A 138 12.85 -5.04 -8.83
N MET A 139 12.84 -6.17 -8.11
CA MET A 139 14.03 -7.02 -7.97
C MET A 139 14.52 -7.54 -9.32
N LYS A 140 13.61 -7.97 -10.20
CA LYS A 140 13.96 -8.39 -11.56
C LYS A 140 14.59 -7.25 -12.36
N LYS A 141 14.01 -6.04 -12.29
CA LYS A 141 14.51 -4.86 -13.02
C LYS A 141 15.86 -4.35 -12.52
N LEU A 142 16.14 -4.57 -11.24
CA LEU A 142 17.40 -4.20 -10.60
C LEU A 142 18.46 -5.30 -10.66
N ASN A 143 18.19 -6.42 -11.34
CA ASN A 143 19.05 -7.60 -11.40
C ASN A 143 19.47 -8.12 -10.01
N VAL A 144 18.56 -8.04 -9.04
CA VAL A 144 18.79 -8.54 -7.69
C VAL A 144 18.43 -10.03 -7.64
N SER A 145 19.46 -10.89 -7.59
CA SER A 145 19.30 -12.31 -7.29
C SER A 145 19.27 -12.54 -5.77
N LEU A 146 18.43 -13.48 -5.32
CA LEU A 146 18.39 -13.95 -3.93
C LEU A 146 19.36 -15.12 -3.71
N GLU A 147 20.54 -15.06 -4.32
CA GLU A 147 21.65 -15.97 -4.04
C GLU A 147 22.30 -15.59 -2.70
N GLY A 148 21.56 -15.83 -1.62
CA GLY A 148 22.10 -15.86 -0.27
C GLY A 148 22.36 -17.31 0.15
N ILE A 149 23.31 -17.51 1.07
CA ILE A 149 23.49 -18.81 1.72
C ILE A 149 22.17 -19.11 2.46
N PRO A 150 21.46 -20.20 2.13
CA PRO A 150 20.23 -20.56 2.83
C PRO A 150 20.51 -20.70 4.33
N GLY A 151 19.93 -19.81 5.14
CA GLY A 151 20.00 -19.87 6.60
C GLY A 151 20.84 -18.80 7.30
N GLU A 152 21.49 -17.86 6.59
CA GLU A 152 22.04 -16.68 7.26
C GLU A 152 20.92 -15.70 7.63
N GLU A 153 20.60 -15.63 8.92
CA GLU A 153 19.67 -14.67 9.49
C GLU A 153 20.44 -13.44 10.00
N TYR A 154 20.05 -12.25 9.54
CA TYR A 154 20.66 -11.00 9.99
C TYR A 154 19.63 -9.89 10.22
N ILE A 155 20.05 -8.93 11.04
CA ILE A 155 19.32 -7.71 11.39
C ILE A 155 19.91 -6.58 10.56
N ILE A 156 19.05 -5.72 10.02
CA ILE A 156 19.46 -4.48 9.38
C ILE A 156 19.12 -3.32 10.30
N VAL A 157 20.08 -2.41 10.47
CA VAL A 157 19.88 -1.08 11.06
C VAL A 157 20.05 -0.05 9.94
N PHE A 158 19.04 0.78 9.74
CA PHE A 158 19.15 1.91 8.82
C PHE A 158 19.83 3.09 9.52
N SER A 159 21.03 3.44 9.06
CA SER A 159 21.73 4.65 9.48
C SER A 159 21.26 5.87 8.68
N ARG A 160 21.57 7.05 9.23
CA ARG A 160 21.26 8.36 8.64
C ARG A 160 22.43 9.28 8.91
N THR A 161 22.62 10.30 8.08
CA THR A 161 23.75 11.23 8.20
C THR A 161 23.32 12.69 8.42
N ILE A 162 22.04 13.03 8.23
CA ILE A 162 21.56 14.43 8.22
C ILE A 162 20.64 14.77 9.41
N ASN A 163 19.62 13.96 9.66
CA ASN A 163 18.63 14.18 10.72
C ASN A 163 18.05 12.86 11.20
N ARG A 164 17.46 12.87 12.40
CA ARG A 164 16.96 11.67 13.08
C ARG A 164 18.07 10.64 13.24
N LEU A 165 19.23 11.09 13.69
CA LEU A 165 20.38 10.24 13.95
C LEU A 165 20.13 9.36 15.18
N ILE A 166 20.63 8.13 15.13
CA ILE A 166 20.77 7.26 16.31
C ILE A 166 22.14 7.60 16.92
N LEU A 167 22.16 8.37 18.00
CA LEU A 167 23.41 8.94 18.54
C LEU A 167 24.38 7.88 19.11
N ASN A 168 23.85 6.73 19.55
CA ASN A 168 24.61 5.59 20.04
C ASN A 168 24.44 4.36 19.13
N GLU A 169 24.48 4.56 17.81
CA GLU A 169 24.24 3.52 16.80
C GLU A 169 25.10 2.26 17.01
N ALA A 170 26.40 2.42 17.32
CA ALA A 170 27.30 1.31 17.57
C ALA A 170 26.85 0.43 18.76
N GLU A 171 26.34 1.04 19.83
CA GLU A 171 25.84 0.30 21.00
C GLU A 171 24.55 -0.44 20.67
N VAL A 172 23.66 0.17 19.87
CA VAL A 172 22.42 -0.46 19.39
C VAL A 172 22.73 -1.69 18.53
N ILE A 173 23.68 -1.58 17.59
CA ILE A 173 24.12 -2.68 16.73
C ILE A 173 24.65 -3.84 17.58
N LEU A 174 25.55 -3.54 18.53
CA LEU A 174 26.14 -4.54 19.41
C LEU A 174 25.07 -5.24 20.25
N ALA A 175 24.15 -4.48 20.85
CA ALA A 175 23.08 -5.02 21.68
C ALA A 175 22.14 -5.93 20.88
N LEU A 176 21.73 -5.52 19.67
CA LEU A 176 20.90 -6.35 18.79
C LEU A 176 21.61 -7.64 18.38
N ALA A 177 22.90 -7.55 18.03
CA ALA A 177 23.71 -8.71 17.65
C ALA A 177 23.84 -9.72 18.80
N GLN A 178 24.13 -9.23 20.01
CA GLN A 178 24.27 -10.06 21.21
C GLN A 178 22.94 -10.67 21.67
N GLU A 179 21.87 -9.87 21.67
CA GLU A 179 20.55 -10.30 22.11
C GLU A 179 20.01 -11.43 21.23
N PHE A 180 20.06 -11.25 19.91
CA PHE A 180 19.45 -12.18 18.97
C PHE A 180 20.41 -13.22 18.42
N GLN A 181 21.72 -13.12 18.72
CA GLN A 181 22.77 -14.01 18.20
C GLN A 181 22.70 -14.07 16.67
N MET A 182 22.69 -12.88 16.05
CA MET A 182 22.53 -12.65 14.62
C MET A 182 23.51 -11.58 14.17
N LYS A 183 23.97 -11.66 12.92
CA LYS A 183 24.75 -10.58 12.33
C LYS A 183 23.87 -9.34 12.25
N THR A 184 24.38 -8.19 12.67
CA THR A 184 23.70 -6.90 12.49
C THR A 184 24.49 -6.07 11.48
N ILE A 185 23.81 -5.61 10.44
CA ILE A 185 24.39 -4.89 9.30
C ILE A 185 23.78 -3.50 9.26
N THR A 186 24.62 -2.49 9.10
CA THR A 186 24.18 -1.11 8.91
C THR A 186 24.09 -0.80 7.42
N ILE A 187 23.02 -0.12 7.01
CA ILE A 187 22.87 0.40 5.65
C ILE A 187 22.41 1.86 5.69
N SER A 188 22.77 2.63 4.67
CA SER A 188 22.36 4.03 4.48
C SER A 188 21.99 4.23 3.00
N ILE A 189 21.16 5.22 2.69
CA ILE A 189 20.81 5.54 1.30
C ILE A 189 21.98 6.26 0.60
N GLU A 190 22.81 6.93 1.38
CA GLU A 190 23.95 7.71 0.91
C GLU A 190 25.14 6.82 0.52
N ASP A 191 25.38 5.73 1.24
CA ASP A 191 26.58 4.89 1.05
C ASP A 191 26.28 3.58 0.26
N HIS A 192 25.01 3.24 0.04
CA HIS A 192 24.63 2.00 -0.65
C HIS A 192 23.72 2.29 -1.85
N THR A 193 23.89 1.51 -2.92
CA THR A 193 22.99 1.55 -4.06
C THR A 193 21.62 0.96 -3.73
N PHE A 194 20.57 1.36 -4.46
CA PHE A 194 19.23 0.78 -4.28
C PHE A 194 19.21 -0.74 -4.46
N SER A 195 19.95 -1.28 -5.42
CA SER A 195 20.04 -2.72 -5.64
C SER A 195 20.64 -3.44 -4.43
N GLU A 196 21.68 -2.87 -3.80
CA GLU A 196 22.29 -3.43 -2.59
C GLU A 196 21.35 -3.37 -1.40
N ILE A 197 20.68 -2.23 -1.18
CA ILE A 197 19.69 -2.06 -0.10
C ILE A 197 18.56 -3.09 -0.26
N ILE A 198 17.99 -3.20 -1.46
CA ILE A 198 16.89 -4.14 -1.74
C ILE A 198 17.36 -5.59 -1.57
N ARG A 199 18.56 -5.93 -2.02
CA ARG A 199 19.15 -7.26 -1.83
C ARG A 199 19.28 -7.60 -0.34
N LEU A 200 19.85 -6.69 0.45
CA LEU A 200 20.05 -6.89 1.87
C LEU A 200 18.70 -7.00 2.60
N ILE A 201 17.77 -6.09 2.36
CA ILE A 201 16.46 -6.11 3.03
C ILE A 201 15.63 -7.33 2.63
N SER A 202 15.75 -7.79 1.39
CA SER A 202 14.94 -8.93 0.91
C SER A 202 15.19 -10.25 1.63
N ASN A 203 16.33 -10.38 2.32
CA ASN A 203 16.71 -11.55 3.12
C ASN A 203 16.84 -11.24 4.63
N ALA A 204 16.56 -10.01 5.07
CA ALA A 204 16.70 -9.63 6.46
C ALA A 204 15.59 -10.23 7.33
N SER A 205 15.94 -10.62 8.55
CA SER A 205 15.01 -11.10 9.57
C SER A 205 14.35 -9.96 10.34
N MET A 206 15.05 -8.84 10.48
CA MET A 206 14.58 -7.65 11.17
C MET A 206 15.13 -6.39 10.50
N LEU A 207 14.30 -5.36 10.42
CA LEU A 207 14.67 -4.01 10.00
C LEU A 207 14.41 -3.03 11.13
N VAL A 208 15.46 -2.37 11.62
CA VAL A 208 15.41 -1.34 12.65
C VAL A 208 15.71 0.02 12.02
N SER A 209 14.85 1.01 12.21
CA SER A 209 15.06 2.35 11.66
C SER A 209 14.33 3.41 12.48
N MET A 210 14.92 4.60 12.55
CA MET A 210 14.17 5.81 12.90
C MET A 210 13.03 6.05 11.90
N HIS A 211 11.89 6.54 12.40
CA HIS A 211 10.73 6.93 11.59
C HIS A 211 11.17 7.86 10.45
N GLY A 212 10.74 7.58 9.24
CA GLY A 212 11.09 8.39 8.07
C GLY A 212 10.88 7.65 6.75
N ALA A 213 11.04 8.38 5.65
CA ALA A 213 10.72 7.90 4.30
C ALA A 213 11.42 6.59 3.90
N GLN A 214 12.65 6.36 4.38
CA GLN A 214 13.43 5.16 4.08
C GLN A 214 12.79 3.85 4.59
N LEU A 215 11.94 3.94 5.61
CA LEU A 215 11.30 2.74 6.18
C LEU A 215 10.25 2.14 5.23
N VAL A 216 9.90 2.82 4.13
CA VAL A 216 9.15 2.23 3.01
C VAL A 216 9.86 1.03 2.40
N MET A 217 11.18 0.90 2.58
CA MET A 217 11.93 -0.28 2.14
C MET A 217 11.48 -1.57 2.84
N SER A 218 10.71 -1.49 3.93
CA SER A 218 10.02 -2.64 4.54
C SER A 218 9.11 -3.40 3.56
N LEU A 219 8.68 -2.78 2.44
CA LEU A 219 8.02 -3.47 1.31
C LEU A 219 8.82 -4.68 0.81
N PHE A 220 10.15 -4.62 0.90
CA PHE A 220 11.05 -5.66 0.42
C PHE A 220 11.30 -6.77 1.45
N LEU A 221 10.91 -6.60 2.71
CA LEU A 221 11.14 -7.64 3.73
C LEU A 221 10.42 -8.94 3.40
N PRO A 222 11.00 -10.10 3.74
CA PRO A 222 10.32 -11.39 3.60
C PRO A 222 9.20 -11.55 4.64
N ARG A 223 8.27 -12.47 4.40
CA ARG A 223 7.21 -12.81 5.35
C ARG A 223 7.79 -13.32 6.66
N GLY A 224 7.21 -12.90 7.78
CA GLY A 224 7.63 -13.25 9.13
C GLY A 224 8.75 -12.35 9.68
N ALA A 225 9.36 -11.51 8.86
CA ALA A 225 10.35 -10.54 9.32
C ALA A 225 9.71 -9.46 10.21
N THR A 226 10.56 -8.82 11.03
CA THR A 226 10.15 -7.81 11.99
C THR A 226 10.57 -6.41 11.53
N VAL A 227 9.65 -5.45 11.57
CA VAL A 227 9.91 -4.01 11.45
C VAL A 227 9.93 -3.42 12.85
N VAL A 228 11.05 -2.82 13.24
CA VAL A 228 11.21 -2.06 14.47
C VAL A 228 11.36 -0.59 14.10
N GLU A 229 10.29 0.16 14.32
CA GLU A 229 10.21 1.58 14.04
C GLU A 229 10.50 2.40 15.30
N LEU A 230 11.50 3.27 15.23
CA LEU A 230 11.95 4.10 16.34
C LEU A 230 11.42 5.54 16.18
N PHE A 231 10.78 6.07 17.22
CA PHE A 231 10.18 7.40 17.22
C PHE A 231 10.95 8.35 18.16
N PRO A 232 11.25 9.59 17.71
CA PRO A 232 11.82 10.62 18.58
C PRO A 232 10.90 10.99 19.75
N PHE A 233 11.44 11.79 20.66
CA PHE A 233 10.68 12.27 21.82
C PHE A 233 9.44 13.08 21.41
N ALA A 234 8.37 12.95 22.19
CA ALA A 234 7.07 13.58 21.96
C ALA A 234 6.33 13.16 20.68
N ILE A 235 6.85 12.21 19.89
CA ILE A 235 6.14 11.67 18.73
C ILE A 235 5.37 10.40 19.12
N ASN A 236 4.05 10.50 19.18
CA ASN A 236 3.18 9.37 19.49
C ASN A 236 3.10 8.38 18.30
N PRO A 237 3.57 7.12 18.43
CA PRO A 237 3.57 6.13 17.36
C PRO A 237 2.18 5.78 16.81
N GLU A 238 1.11 5.98 17.59
CA GLU A 238 -0.27 5.69 17.16
C GLU A 238 -0.84 6.76 16.23
N HIS A 239 -0.19 7.93 16.13
CA HIS A 239 -0.60 9.02 15.24
C HIS A 239 0.06 8.97 13.86
N TYR A 240 1.20 8.29 13.71
CA TYR A 240 2.01 8.28 12.49
C TYR A 240 2.30 6.84 12.07
N THR A 241 1.33 6.21 11.43
CA THR A 241 1.28 4.74 11.26
C THR A 241 1.42 4.22 9.82
N PRO A 242 2.19 4.84 8.89
CA PRO A 242 2.26 4.35 7.50
C PRO A 242 2.86 2.94 7.42
N TYR A 243 3.89 2.64 8.24
CA TYR A 243 4.59 1.36 8.20
C TYR A 243 3.93 0.30 9.09
N LYS A 244 3.26 0.72 10.19
CA LYS A 244 2.32 -0.14 10.93
C LYS A 244 1.22 -0.63 10.00
N THR A 245 0.58 0.29 9.28
CA THR A 245 -0.50 -0.03 8.32
C THR A 245 0.00 -0.98 7.25
N LEU A 246 1.14 -0.68 6.62
CA LEU A 246 1.79 -1.55 5.64
C LEU A 246 2.02 -2.97 6.19
N SER A 247 2.61 -3.06 7.39
CA SER A 247 2.94 -4.35 8.01
C SER A 247 1.70 -5.19 8.31
N THR A 248 0.57 -4.53 8.59
CA THR A 248 -0.72 -5.17 8.91
C THR A 248 -1.62 -5.43 7.70
N LEU A 249 -1.22 -5.04 6.48
CA LEU A 249 -2.02 -5.35 5.28
C LEU A 249 -2.25 -6.87 5.16
N PRO A 250 -3.43 -7.31 4.72
CA PRO A 250 -3.72 -8.73 4.55
C PRO A 250 -2.67 -9.44 3.69
N GLY A 251 -1.98 -10.46 4.22
CA GLY A 251 -0.97 -11.24 3.50
C GLY A 251 0.42 -10.60 3.37
N MET A 252 0.68 -9.45 4.02
CA MET A 252 2.04 -8.91 4.17
C MET A 252 2.87 -9.75 5.14
N ASP A 253 2.24 -10.22 6.21
CA ASP A 253 2.77 -11.12 7.23
C ASP A 253 4.05 -10.59 7.90
N LEU A 254 4.15 -9.28 8.14
CA LEU A 254 5.24 -8.68 8.90
C LEU A 254 4.87 -8.53 10.37
N GLN A 255 5.86 -8.67 11.25
CA GLN A 255 5.71 -8.24 12.64
C GLN A 255 6.09 -6.77 12.74
N TYR A 256 5.33 -5.99 13.50
CA TYR A 256 5.58 -4.56 13.66
C TYR A 256 5.76 -4.22 15.14
N ILE A 257 6.78 -3.42 15.42
CA ILE A 257 7.13 -2.93 16.75
C ILE A 257 7.41 -1.45 16.63
N SER A 258 6.78 -0.65 17.48
CA SER A 258 7.12 0.76 17.65
C SER A 258 7.82 0.96 18.99
N TRP A 259 8.98 1.60 18.98
CA TRP A 259 9.65 2.11 20.16
C TRP A 259 9.64 3.64 20.12
N GLN A 260 9.37 4.29 21.24
CA GLN A 260 9.36 5.74 21.35
C GLN A 260 10.37 6.17 22.41
N ASN A 261 11.15 7.21 22.12
CA ASN A 261 11.94 7.85 23.15
C ASN A 261 11.03 8.61 24.13
N THR A 262 11.02 8.19 25.39
CA THR A 262 10.30 8.87 26.48
C THR A 262 11.21 9.77 27.32
N GLU A 263 12.52 9.76 27.06
CA GLU A 263 13.55 10.46 27.85
C GLU A 263 13.98 11.74 27.12
N LYS A 264 13.70 12.90 27.73
CA LYS A 264 14.02 14.21 27.12
C LYS A 264 15.53 14.44 27.04
N GLU A 265 16.27 13.95 28.02
CA GLU A 265 17.72 13.95 28.11
C GLU A 265 18.42 13.19 26.97
N ASN A 266 17.72 12.23 26.36
CA ASN A 266 18.21 11.46 25.22
C ASN A 266 17.87 12.12 23.87
N THR A 267 17.49 13.39 23.88
CA THR A 267 17.02 14.12 22.69
C THR A 267 17.95 15.29 22.38
N VAL A 268 18.40 15.39 21.12
CA VAL A 268 19.13 16.56 20.61
C VAL A 268 18.25 17.29 19.59
N THR A 269 18.06 18.59 19.80
CA THR A 269 17.21 19.46 18.97
C THR A 269 18.05 20.54 18.29
N TYR A 270 17.50 21.12 17.22
CA TYR A 270 18.21 22.10 16.38
C TYR A 270 17.32 23.31 16.06
N PRO A 271 17.02 24.18 17.05
CA PRO A 271 16.05 25.27 16.89
C PRO A 271 16.45 26.32 15.84
N ASP A 272 17.74 26.43 15.51
CA ASP A 272 18.27 27.43 14.58
C ASP A 272 18.31 26.95 13.11
N ARG A 273 17.92 25.70 12.83
CA ARG A 273 17.83 25.19 11.45
C ARG A 273 16.74 25.93 10.66
N PRO A 274 16.72 25.78 9.31
CA PRO A 274 15.56 26.15 8.53
C PRO A 274 14.26 25.50 9.04
N TRP A 275 13.12 26.16 8.83
CA TRP A 275 11.82 25.72 9.36
C TRP A 275 11.41 24.33 8.84
N ASP A 276 11.74 24.03 7.60
CA ASP A 276 11.50 22.75 6.91
C ASP A 276 12.44 21.62 7.37
N GLN A 277 13.43 21.96 8.21
CA GLN A 277 14.35 21.05 8.90
C GLN A 277 14.17 21.07 10.43
N GLY A 278 13.04 21.61 10.91
CA GLY A 278 12.65 21.57 12.31
C GLY A 278 13.08 22.77 13.16
N GLY A 279 13.69 23.80 12.57
CA GLY A 279 14.03 24.99 13.35
C GLY A 279 12.83 25.88 13.63
N ILE A 280 12.85 26.51 14.79
CA ILE A 280 11.76 27.33 15.35
C ILE A 280 12.17 28.78 15.60
N ALA A 281 13.42 29.17 15.30
CA ALA A 281 13.92 30.53 15.50
C ALA A 281 13.10 31.62 14.78
N HIS A 282 12.41 31.25 13.69
CA HIS A 282 11.52 32.14 12.92
C HIS A 282 10.19 32.45 13.64
N LEU A 283 9.83 31.70 14.69
CA LEU A 283 8.61 31.90 15.47
C LEU A 283 8.83 32.92 16.59
N ASN A 284 7.75 33.46 17.15
CA ASN A 284 7.86 34.31 18.34
C ASN A 284 8.28 33.49 19.57
N LYS A 285 8.87 34.15 20.57
CA LYS A 285 9.41 33.49 21.78
C LYS A 285 8.37 32.67 22.54
N ALA A 286 7.12 33.16 22.63
CA ALA A 286 6.05 32.45 23.35
C ALA A 286 5.73 31.10 22.68
N GLU A 287 5.68 31.06 21.34
CA GLU A 287 5.45 29.84 20.57
C GLU A 287 6.66 28.89 20.63
N GLN A 288 7.89 29.43 20.59
CA GLN A 288 9.09 28.62 20.80
C GLN A 288 9.06 27.94 22.18
N ASP A 289 8.76 28.69 23.24
CA ASP A 289 8.66 28.17 24.60
C ASP A 289 7.54 27.12 24.73
N ARG A 290 6.39 27.34 24.08
CA ARG A 290 5.29 26.35 24.02
C ARG A 290 5.75 25.04 23.40
N ILE A 291 6.41 25.11 22.24
CA ILE A 291 6.92 23.94 21.52
C ILE A 291 7.99 23.21 22.33
N ILE A 292 8.94 23.91 22.97
CA ILE A 292 10.02 23.31 23.76
C ILE A 292 9.50 22.62 25.03
N LYS A 293 8.43 23.14 25.63
CA LYS A 293 7.80 22.60 26.83
C LYS A 293 6.80 21.47 26.54
N SER A 294 6.39 21.27 25.29
CA SER A 294 5.44 20.20 24.97
C SER A 294 6.05 18.81 25.18
N ASN A 295 5.20 17.83 25.51
CA ASN A 295 5.61 16.45 25.75
C ASN A 295 4.99 15.47 24.75
N GLU A 296 4.02 15.91 23.95
CA GLU A 296 3.44 15.13 22.86
C GLU A 296 2.93 16.07 21.78
N VAL A 297 3.19 15.73 20.51
CA VAL A 297 2.65 16.45 19.35
C VAL A 297 1.19 16.05 19.14
N SER A 298 0.30 17.05 19.19
CA SER A 298 -1.11 16.85 18.89
C SER A 298 -1.34 16.47 17.42
N ARG A 299 -2.48 15.82 17.16
CA ARG A 299 -2.92 15.54 15.79
C ARG A 299 -3.06 16.86 15.03
N HIS A 300 -2.51 16.92 13.83
CA HIS A 300 -2.43 18.13 13.04
C HIS A 300 -2.59 17.83 11.55
N LEU A 301 -2.88 18.89 10.78
CA LEU A 301 -2.88 18.83 9.33
C LEU A 301 -1.46 18.97 8.78
N CYS A 302 -1.21 18.32 7.66
CA CYS A 302 0.03 18.44 6.90
C CYS A 302 0.26 19.87 6.39
N CYS A 303 1.48 20.31 6.11
CA CYS A 303 2.79 19.66 6.33
C CYS A 303 3.76 20.62 7.03
N ARG A 304 3.22 21.71 7.57
CA ARG A 304 3.98 22.88 8.06
C ARG A 304 3.76 23.12 9.55
N ASN A 305 3.29 22.12 10.28
CA ASN A 305 3.14 22.23 11.73
C ASN A 305 4.53 22.35 12.37
N PRO A 306 4.88 23.48 13.00
CA PRO A 306 6.23 23.72 13.48
C PRO A 306 6.61 22.81 14.65
N GLU A 307 5.66 22.45 15.50
CA GLU A 307 5.87 21.54 16.63
C GLU A 307 6.22 20.14 16.13
N TRP A 308 5.46 19.62 15.17
CA TRP A 308 5.78 18.36 14.49
C TRP A 308 7.16 18.38 13.87
N LEU A 309 7.50 19.41 13.08
CA LEU A 309 8.81 19.50 12.42
C LEU A 309 9.95 19.56 13.45
N PHE A 310 9.77 20.34 14.53
CA PHE A 310 10.74 20.42 15.62
C PHE A 310 10.95 19.09 16.34
N ARG A 311 9.89 18.28 16.53
CA ARG A 311 9.96 16.99 17.21
C ARG A 311 10.42 15.85 16.32
N ILE A 312 9.97 15.81 15.06
CA ILE A 312 10.30 14.69 14.18
C ILE A 312 11.74 14.73 13.68
N TYR A 313 12.39 15.89 13.59
CA TYR A 313 13.77 16.01 13.11
C TYR A 313 14.84 15.91 14.22
N GLN A 314 14.45 15.53 15.42
CA GLN A 314 15.34 15.36 16.56
C GLN A 314 16.24 14.15 16.38
N ASP A 315 17.48 14.27 16.83
CA ASP A 315 18.39 13.13 16.97
C ASP A 315 18.18 12.50 18.34
N THR A 316 18.33 11.18 18.41
CA THR A 316 17.90 10.38 19.56
C THR A 316 19.01 9.46 20.02
N LYS A 317 19.34 9.50 21.31
CA LYS A 317 20.09 8.44 21.99
C LYS A 317 19.10 7.35 22.40
N ILE A 318 19.33 6.12 21.96
CA ILE A 318 18.40 5.02 22.20
C ILE A 318 18.68 4.41 23.56
N ASN A 319 17.64 4.31 24.40
CA ASN A 319 17.68 3.47 25.59
C ASN A 319 17.62 1.99 25.16
N ILE A 320 18.77 1.34 25.19
CA ILE A 320 18.95 -0.03 24.70
C ILE A 320 18.11 -1.03 25.50
N ALA A 321 18.06 -0.89 26.84
CA ALA A 321 17.29 -1.81 27.68
C ALA A 321 15.78 -1.75 27.35
N SER A 322 15.26 -0.53 27.19
CA SER A 322 13.87 -0.31 26.77
C SER A 322 13.60 -0.86 25.37
N LEU A 323 14.50 -0.62 24.41
CA LEU A 323 14.37 -1.14 23.05
C LEU A 323 14.32 -2.68 23.04
N ILE A 324 15.29 -3.35 23.68
CA ILE A 324 15.35 -4.81 23.72
C ILE A 324 14.12 -5.39 24.43
N GLN A 325 13.67 -4.77 25.51
CA GLN A 325 12.45 -5.20 26.20
C GLN A 325 11.22 -5.15 25.28
N MET A 326 11.03 -4.06 24.54
CA MET A 326 9.94 -3.92 23.58
C MET A 326 10.00 -4.97 22.47
N ILE A 327 11.21 -5.27 21.96
CA ILE A 327 11.38 -6.30 20.93
C ILE A 327 11.00 -7.69 21.49
N ARG A 328 11.50 -8.05 22.68
CA ARG A 328 11.21 -9.35 23.34
C ARG A 328 9.73 -9.58 23.61
N GLN A 329 8.97 -8.54 23.94
CA GLN A 329 7.53 -8.66 24.20
C GLN A 329 6.75 -9.13 22.96
N THR A 330 7.19 -8.74 21.76
CA THR A 330 6.53 -9.08 20.50
C THR A 330 7.16 -10.31 19.83
N VAL A 331 8.49 -10.41 19.90
CA VAL A 331 9.31 -11.45 19.26
C VAL A 331 9.66 -12.52 20.30
N LYS A 332 8.72 -13.44 20.56
CA LYS A 332 8.89 -14.52 21.55
C LYS A 332 9.88 -15.62 21.13
N THR A 333 10.21 -15.68 19.84
CA THR A 333 11.18 -16.62 19.22
C THR A 333 12.12 -15.83 18.33
N LYS A 334 13.29 -16.36 17.94
CA LYS A 334 14.21 -15.66 17.01
C LYS A 334 13.45 -15.02 15.83
N PRO A 335 13.68 -13.72 15.57
CA PRO A 335 13.08 -13.02 14.43
C PRO A 335 13.62 -13.62 13.15
N GLY A 336 12.76 -13.82 12.15
CA GLY A 336 13.21 -14.43 10.91
C GLY A 336 12.12 -14.79 9.93
N PRO A 337 12.49 -14.98 8.65
CA PRO A 337 11.56 -15.39 7.63
C PRO A 337 10.97 -16.76 7.99
N LYS A 338 9.67 -16.78 8.30
CA LYS A 338 9.00 -18.05 8.59
C LYS A 338 8.79 -18.79 7.28
N LYS A 339 9.22 -20.06 7.21
CA LYS A 339 8.91 -20.94 6.07
C LYS A 339 7.40 -20.87 5.83
N GLN A 340 7.04 -20.37 4.65
CA GLN A 340 5.67 -20.19 4.23
C GLN A 340 4.98 -21.57 4.23
N LYS A 341 4.17 -21.87 5.25
CA LYS A 341 3.07 -22.82 5.06
C LYS A 341 2.12 -22.09 4.12
N TRP A 342 2.07 -22.51 2.86
CA TRP A 342 1.10 -22.01 1.90
C TRP A 342 -0.30 -22.18 2.48
N THR A 343 -0.84 -21.14 3.10
CA THR A 343 -2.27 -20.89 3.13
C THR A 343 -2.53 -19.91 1.99
N ASN A 344 -2.29 -20.34 0.75
CA ASN A 344 -3.04 -19.76 -0.35
C ASN A 344 -4.49 -20.08 -0.03
N GLY A 345 -5.19 -19.15 0.62
CA GLY A 345 -6.63 -19.17 0.67
C GLY A 345 -7.11 -18.95 -0.76
N LEU A 346 -7.11 -20.02 -1.55
CA LEU A 346 -7.80 -20.05 -2.82
C LEU A 346 -9.27 -19.71 -2.49
N TYR A 347 -9.73 -18.57 -2.97
CA TYR A 347 -11.10 -18.12 -2.75
C TYR A 347 -12.07 -19.00 -3.57
N PRO A 348 -13.35 -19.14 -3.15
CA PRO A 348 -14.34 -19.79 -3.99
C PRO A 348 -14.42 -19.10 -5.35
N GLY A 349 -14.42 -19.88 -6.43
CA GLY A 349 -14.85 -19.36 -7.74
C GLY A 349 -16.36 -19.07 -7.75
N LYS A 350 -16.87 -18.53 -8.87
CA LYS A 350 -18.32 -18.40 -9.11
C LYS A 350 -19.01 -19.76 -9.01
N VAL A 351 -20.25 -19.78 -8.50
CA VAL A 351 -21.13 -20.95 -8.66
C VAL A 351 -21.44 -21.15 -10.14
N ARG A 352 -21.75 -22.39 -10.55
CA ARG A 352 -21.91 -22.76 -11.96
C ARG A 352 -23.36 -23.18 -12.24
N ASP A 353 -23.78 -23.04 -13.49
CA ASP A 353 -25.09 -23.46 -14.01
C ASP A 353 -26.26 -23.10 -13.07
N ALA A 354 -26.25 -21.86 -12.58
CA ALA A 354 -27.31 -21.37 -11.72
C ALA A 354 -28.62 -21.31 -12.52
N LYS A 355 -29.69 -21.86 -11.97
CA LYS A 355 -31.01 -21.99 -12.60
C LYS A 355 -32.09 -21.58 -11.63
N CYS A 356 -33.17 -21.07 -12.21
CA CYS A 356 -34.32 -20.60 -11.47
C CYS A 356 -35.60 -21.14 -12.12
N GLN A 357 -36.55 -21.57 -11.30
CA GLN A 357 -37.86 -22.06 -11.70
C GLN A 357 -38.90 -21.50 -10.75
N ALA A 358 -39.96 -20.90 -11.30
CA ALA A 358 -41.09 -20.47 -10.50
C ALA A 358 -42.27 -21.43 -10.67
N SER A 359 -43.06 -21.57 -9.62
CA SER A 359 -44.34 -22.28 -9.66
C SER A 359 -45.40 -21.46 -8.93
N ILE A 360 -46.55 -21.29 -9.57
CA ILE A 360 -47.71 -20.61 -9.00
C ILE A 360 -48.72 -21.66 -8.58
N GLN A 361 -49.21 -21.59 -7.33
CA GLN A 361 -50.30 -22.42 -6.83
C GLN A 361 -51.50 -21.52 -6.54
N GLY A 362 -52.48 -21.49 -7.46
CA GLY A 362 -53.67 -20.63 -7.35
C GLY A 362 -53.40 -19.18 -7.74
N THR A 363 -54.16 -18.23 -7.18
CA THR A 363 -54.06 -16.78 -7.51
C THR A 363 -53.23 -15.97 -6.51
N SER A 364 -52.75 -16.59 -5.43
CA SER A 364 -52.17 -15.88 -4.28
C SER A 364 -50.85 -16.44 -3.76
N GLU A 365 -50.42 -17.65 -4.17
CA GLU A 365 -49.16 -18.24 -3.71
C GLU A 365 -48.20 -18.49 -4.88
N ALA A 366 -46.99 -17.95 -4.77
CA ALA A 366 -45.89 -18.21 -5.69
C ALA A 366 -44.68 -18.76 -4.94
N LYS A 367 -43.97 -19.69 -5.57
CA LYS A 367 -42.74 -20.28 -5.05
C LYS A 367 -41.64 -20.10 -6.07
N LEU A 368 -40.46 -19.71 -5.59
CA LEU A 368 -39.27 -19.50 -6.39
C LEU A 368 -38.22 -20.53 -6.03
N SER A 369 -37.92 -21.46 -6.93
CA SER A 369 -36.92 -22.50 -6.74
C SER A 369 -35.63 -22.14 -7.46
N VAL A 370 -34.53 -22.07 -6.72
CA VAL A 370 -33.21 -21.72 -7.25
C VAL A 370 -32.25 -22.89 -7.01
N SER A 371 -31.40 -23.21 -8.00
CA SER A 371 -30.41 -24.29 -7.91
C SER A 371 -29.12 -23.94 -8.64
N TRP A 372 -27.99 -24.52 -8.23
CA TRP A 372 -26.67 -24.28 -8.85
C TRP A 372 -25.70 -25.45 -8.61
N HIS A 373 -24.58 -25.43 -9.32
CA HIS A 373 -23.43 -26.31 -9.07
C HIS A 373 -22.33 -25.59 -8.30
N ILE A 374 -21.54 -26.38 -7.57
CA ILE A 374 -20.38 -25.91 -6.80
C ILE A 374 -19.31 -25.26 -7.70
N PRO A 375 -18.52 -24.31 -7.17
CA PRO A 375 -17.39 -23.73 -7.87
C PRO A 375 -16.38 -24.79 -8.35
N TRP A 376 -15.81 -24.60 -9.54
CA TRP A 376 -14.89 -25.57 -10.16
C TRP A 376 -13.66 -25.87 -9.30
N ASN A 377 -13.21 -24.88 -8.52
CA ASN A 377 -12.02 -24.96 -7.70
C ASN A 377 -12.26 -25.55 -6.31
N LEU A 378 -13.51 -25.85 -5.93
CA LEU A 378 -13.85 -26.40 -4.61
C LEU A 378 -13.10 -27.70 -4.31
N LYS A 379 -12.90 -28.56 -5.31
CA LYS A 379 -12.16 -29.83 -5.16
C LYS A 379 -10.68 -29.67 -4.79
N TYR A 380 -10.10 -28.50 -5.05
CA TYR A 380 -8.71 -28.19 -4.69
C TYR A 380 -8.61 -27.52 -3.31
N LEU A 381 -9.75 -27.34 -2.63
CA LEU A 381 -9.85 -26.65 -1.36
C LEU A 381 -10.18 -27.62 -0.24
N LYS A 382 -9.35 -27.61 0.81
CA LYS A 382 -9.62 -28.36 2.05
C LYS A 382 -10.58 -27.55 2.92
N VAL A 383 -11.88 -27.58 2.61
CA VAL A 383 -12.92 -26.80 3.32
C VAL A 383 -13.72 -27.70 4.26
N ARG A 384 -14.01 -27.22 5.48
CA ARG A 384 -14.84 -27.93 6.46
C ARG A 384 -16.33 -27.58 6.35
N GLU A 385 -16.64 -26.36 5.92
CA GLU A 385 -17.99 -25.81 5.86
C GLU A 385 -18.13 -24.93 4.60
N VAL A 386 -19.14 -25.23 3.78
CA VAL A 386 -19.48 -24.49 2.56
C VAL A 386 -20.90 -23.96 2.70
N LYS A 387 -21.06 -22.65 2.53
CA LYS A 387 -22.35 -21.97 2.51
C LYS A 387 -22.53 -21.17 1.24
N TYR A 388 -23.74 -20.74 0.99
CA TYR A 388 -24.10 -19.91 -0.15
C TYR A 388 -24.91 -18.73 0.33
N GLU A 389 -24.66 -17.58 -0.26
CA GLU A 389 -25.46 -16.39 -0.06
C GLU A 389 -26.25 -16.11 -1.33
N VAL A 390 -27.56 -16.03 -1.16
CA VAL A 390 -28.53 -15.78 -2.23
C VAL A 390 -29.23 -14.47 -1.96
N TRP A 391 -29.17 -13.54 -2.90
CA TRP A 391 -29.91 -12.29 -2.85
C TRP A 391 -31.05 -12.36 -3.86
N ILE A 392 -32.26 -12.01 -3.41
CA ILE A 392 -33.46 -11.95 -4.25
C ILE A 392 -34.00 -10.52 -4.20
N GLN A 393 -34.15 -9.89 -5.36
CA GLN A 393 -34.65 -8.53 -5.49
C GLN A 393 -35.81 -8.48 -6.47
N GLU A 394 -36.91 -7.84 -6.08
CA GLU A 394 -38.02 -7.56 -7.00
C GLU A 394 -37.57 -6.51 -8.05
N GLN A 395 -37.83 -6.78 -9.33
CA GLN A 395 -37.37 -5.93 -10.41
C GLN A 395 -38.06 -4.55 -10.35
N GLY A 396 -37.28 -3.51 -10.08
CA GLY A 396 -37.78 -2.13 -9.92
C GLY A 396 -37.74 -1.62 -8.47
N GLU A 397 -37.55 -2.51 -7.50
CA GLU A 397 -37.37 -2.16 -6.10
C GLU A 397 -35.89 -2.00 -5.74
N ASN A 398 -35.57 -1.15 -4.76
CA ASN A 398 -34.20 -0.93 -4.29
C ASN A 398 -33.79 -1.85 -3.13
N THR A 399 -34.74 -2.62 -2.58
CA THR A 399 -34.51 -3.54 -1.46
C THR A 399 -34.35 -4.97 -1.95
N TYR A 400 -33.49 -5.72 -1.28
CA TYR A 400 -33.23 -7.13 -1.58
C TYR A 400 -33.32 -7.98 -0.31
N MET A 401 -33.60 -9.26 -0.51
CA MET A 401 -33.76 -10.27 0.54
C MET A 401 -32.53 -11.20 0.52
N PRO A 402 -31.60 -11.10 1.49
CA PRO A 402 -30.45 -11.97 1.57
C PRO A 402 -30.72 -13.24 2.39
N TYR A 403 -30.28 -14.39 1.88
CA TYR A 403 -30.41 -15.69 2.53
C TYR A 403 -29.07 -16.41 2.57
N ILE A 404 -28.79 -17.10 3.69
CA ILE A 404 -27.62 -17.98 3.83
C ILE A 404 -28.08 -19.44 3.82
N LEU A 405 -27.62 -20.19 2.81
CA LEU A 405 -28.02 -21.57 2.57
C LEU A 405 -26.84 -22.52 2.69
N SER A 406 -27.11 -23.76 3.11
CA SER A 406 -26.08 -24.83 3.21
C SER A 406 -26.16 -25.85 2.07
N HIS A 407 -27.18 -25.74 1.21
CA HIS A 407 -27.45 -26.66 0.11
C HIS A 407 -27.46 -25.91 -1.21
N GLN A 408 -27.25 -26.63 -2.33
CA GLN A 408 -27.16 -26.05 -3.66
C GLN A 408 -28.51 -25.84 -4.35
N ASN A 409 -29.60 -26.06 -3.63
CA ASN A 409 -30.96 -25.77 -4.06
C ASN A 409 -31.82 -25.30 -2.89
N HIS A 410 -32.80 -24.44 -3.18
CA HIS A 410 -33.79 -24.01 -2.21
C HIS A 410 -35.04 -23.45 -2.90
N THR A 411 -36.19 -23.61 -2.25
CA THR A 411 -37.47 -23.06 -2.72
C THR A 411 -37.96 -22.02 -1.72
N PHE A 412 -38.03 -20.78 -2.18
CA PHE A 412 -38.51 -19.63 -1.41
C PHE A 412 -40.02 -19.49 -1.61
N SER A 413 -40.78 -19.52 -0.52
CA SER A 413 -42.22 -19.22 -0.49
C SER A 413 -42.52 -17.86 0.16
N ASP A 414 -41.63 -17.41 1.04
CA ASP A 414 -41.87 -16.25 1.88
C ASP A 414 -41.53 -14.98 1.12
N ASN A 415 -42.46 -14.02 1.11
CA ASN A 415 -42.35 -12.75 0.39
C ASN A 415 -42.17 -12.87 -1.13
N ILE A 416 -42.59 -14.00 -1.72
CA ILE A 416 -42.63 -14.20 -3.17
C ILE A 416 -44.04 -13.96 -3.68
N LYS A 417 -44.21 -12.87 -4.42
CA LYS A 417 -45.47 -12.49 -5.10
C LYS A 417 -45.64 -13.25 -6.42
N PRO A 418 -46.88 -13.60 -6.83
CA PRO A 418 -47.16 -14.13 -8.17
C PRO A 418 -46.98 -13.06 -9.24
N PHE A 419 -46.73 -13.48 -10.49
CA PHE A 419 -46.63 -12.59 -11.67
C PHE A 419 -45.57 -11.49 -11.54
N THR A 420 -44.47 -11.77 -10.85
CA THR A 420 -43.44 -10.78 -10.48
C THR A 420 -42.06 -11.22 -10.97
N ASN A 421 -41.27 -10.30 -11.49
CA ASN A 421 -39.89 -10.56 -11.89
C ASN A 421 -38.92 -10.35 -10.73
N TYR A 422 -38.06 -11.32 -10.49
CA TYR A 422 -37.00 -11.27 -9.49
C TYR A 422 -35.62 -11.38 -10.13
N LEU A 423 -34.69 -10.57 -9.63
CA LEU A 423 -33.27 -10.67 -9.90
C LEU A 423 -32.62 -11.47 -8.77
N VAL A 424 -31.87 -12.52 -9.12
CA VAL A 424 -31.26 -13.43 -8.16
C VAL A 424 -29.75 -13.47 -8.36
N TRP A 425 -29.00 -13.25 -7.28
CA TRP A 425 -27.54 -13.41 -7.24
C TRP A 425 -27.13 -14.47 -6.23
N ILE A 426 -26.12 -15.25 -6.59
CA ILE A 426 -25.65 -16.37 -5.77
C ILE A 426 -24.12 -16.32 -5.67
N ARG A 427 -23.59 -16.37 -4.46
CA ARG A 427 -22.14 -16.53 -4.21
C ARG A 427 -21.86 -17.63 -3.19
N CYS A 428 -20.66 -18.20 -3.26
CA CYS A 428 -20.19 -19.22 -2.34
C CYS A 428 -19.39 -18.61 -1.19
N ILE A 429 -19.50 -19.17 0.01
CA ILE A 429 -18.81 -18.74 1.24
C ILE A 429 -18.08 -19.94 1.85
N PHE A 430 -16.79 -19.78 2.15
CA PHE A 430 -15.98 -20.78 2.87
C PHE A 430 -15.59 -20.33 4.26
N ASN A 431 -15.54 -21.29 5.20
CA ASN A 431 -15.01 -21.11 6.56
C ASN A 431 -15.53 -19.82 7.22
N LYS A 432 -16.82 -19.54 7.01
CA LYS A 432 -17.59 -18.39 7.51
C LYS A 432 -17.24 -17.01 6.93
N ASN A 433 -16.01 -16.77 6.46
CA ASN A 433 -15.54 -15.42 6.14
C ASN A 433 -14.94 -15.23 4.72
N LEU A 434 -14.73 -16.31 3.94
CA LEU A 434 -14.14 -16.21 2.61
C LEU A 434 -15.24 -16.18 1.54
N LEU A 435 -15.48 -14.99 0.98
CA LEU A 435 -16.53 -14.74 0.00
C LEU A 435 -16.01 -14.96 -1.42
N GLY A 436 -16.71 -15.77 -2.21
CA GLY A 436 -16.53 -15.86 -3.65
C GLY A 436 -17.26 -14.74 -4.37
N PRO A 437 -16.96 -14.50 -5.66
CA PRO A 437 -17.71 -13.58 -6.49
C PRO A 437 -19.14 -14.10 -6.70
N PHE A 438 -20.09 -13.18 -6.91
CA PHE A 438 -21.42 -13.55 -7.40
C PHE A 438 -21.33 -14.17 -8.79
N ALA A 439 -22.14 -15.21 -9.01
CA ALA A 439 -22.42 -15.70 -10.34
C ALA A 439 -23.23 -14.69 -11.15
N ASP A 440 -23.38 -14.96 -12.43
CA ASP A 440 -24.14 -14.10 -13.32
C ASP A 440 -25.61 -14.04 -12.85
N MET A 441 -26.19 -12.85 -12.94
CA MET A 441 -27.52 -12.57 -12.42
C MET A 441 -28.58 -13.40 -13.15
N LEU A 442 -29.48 -14.02 -12.38
CA LEU A 442 -30.63 -14.74 -12.91
C LEU A 442 -31.87 -13.85 -12.86
N VAL A 443 -32.65 -13.85 -13.95
CA VAL A 443 -33.99 -13.28 -13.97
C VAL A 443 -35.00 -14.41 -13.84
N CYS A 444 -35.88 -14.33 -12.86
CA CYS A 444 -36.92 -15.31 -12.61
C CYS A 444 -38.29 -14.63 -12.61
N SER A 445 -39.24 -15.18 -13.35
CA SER A 445 -40.62 -14.68 -13.38
C SER A 445 -41.52 -15.67 -12.66
N THR A 446 -42.17 -15.21 -11.59
CA THR A 446 -43.20 -15.94 -10.86
C THR A 446 -44.59 -15.65 -11.39
#